data_AF-A0A7X5JDF1-F1
#
_entry.id   AF-A0A7X5JDF1-F1
#
_cell.length_a   1.000
_cell.length_b   1.000
_cell.length_c   1.000
_cell.angle_alpha   90.00
_cell.angle_beta   90.00
_cell.angle_gamma   90.00
#
_symmetry.space_group_name_H-M   'P 1'
#
loop_
_entity.id
_entity.type
_entity.pdbx_description
1 polymer ?
#
loop_
_entity_poly.entity_id
_entity_poly.type
_entity_poly.pdbx_seq_one_letter_code
_entity_poly.pdbx_strand_id
1 'polypeptide(L)'
;MRSKINKIKISSILLVTLLLFPLVSSAQFGISIRYGRPNDLNSILFLLINVLNAMIPILIGLAVLLFIWGLLRYYMSDNQNTKKEAVRIIGYGVVSIFVMVSLWGLVNLIGYSLNLNINGSGWGNTLPPKRIQI
;
A
#
# COMPACT_ATOMS: atom_id res chain seq x y z
N MET A 1 -13.59 -3.90 -42.97
CA MET A 1 -13.64 -4.81 -41.79
C MET A 1 -12.73 -4.42 -40.60
N ARG A 2 -11.63 -3.65 -40.76
CA ARG A 2 -10.71 -3.29 -39.66
C ARG A 2 -11.30 -2.37 -38.55
N SER A 3 -12.34 -1.59 -38.85
CA SER A 3 -12.94 -0.63 -37.90
C SER A 3 -13.60 -1.26 -36.66
N LYS A 4 -14.29 -2.40 -36.81
CA LYS A 4 -14.96 -3.08 -35.68
C LYS A 4 -13.96 -3.67 -34.68
N ILE A 5 -12.81 -4.14 -35.15
CA ILE A 5 -11.75 -4.74 -34.33
C ILE A 5 -11.14 -3.70 -33.39
N ASN A 6 -10.95 -2.46 -33.86
CA ASN A 6 -10.42 -1.37 -33.03
C ASN A 6 -11.42 -0.93 -31.96
N LYS A 7 -12.72 -0.83 -32.28
CA LYS A 7 -13.75 -0.48 -31.29
C LYS A 7 -13.87 -1.51 -30.17
N ILE A 8 -13.74 -2.81 -30.49
CA ILE A 8 -13.79 -3.89 -29.50
C ILE A 8 -12.56 -3.84 -28.58
N LYS A 9 -11.34 -3.68 -29.14
CA LYS A 9 -10.12 -3.55 -28.32
C LYS A 9 -10.17 -2.35 -27.38
N ILE A 10 -10.70 -1.22 -27.84
CA ILE A 10 -10.84 0.00 -27.02
C ILE A 10 -11.84 -0.23 -25.87
N SER A 11 -12.98 -0.87 -26.16
CA SER A 11 -13.98 -1.21 -25.13
C SER A 11 -13.43 -2.17 -24.07
N SER A 12 -12.60 -3.15 -24.47
CA SER A 12 -11.99 -4.09 -23.53
C SER A 12 -10.95 -3.41 -22.63
N ILE A 13 -10.14 -2.49 -23.18
CA ILE A 13 -9.16 -1.70 -22.39
C ILE A 13 -9.89 -0.84 -21.36
N LEU A 14 -10.95 -0.14 -21.76
CA LEU A 14 -11.76 0.68 -20.87
C LEU A 14 -12.36 -0.14 -19.71
N LEU A 15 -12.85 -1.34 -19.98
CA LEU A 15 -13.44 -2.21 -18.96
C LEU A 15 -12.40 -2.65 -17.92
N VAL A 16 -11.18 -3.00 -18.36
CA VAL A 16 -10.07 -3.39 -17.47
C VAL A 16 -9.62 -2.21 -16.62
N THR A 17 -9.51 -1.02 -17.20
CA THR A 17 -9.18 0.20 -16.44
C THR A 17 -10.26 0.53 -15.42
N LEU A 18 -11.54 0.38 -15.75
CA LEU A 18 -12.66 0.64 -14.84
C LEU A 18 -12.72 -0.35 -13.68
N LEU A 19 -12.34 -1.61 -13.90
CA LEU A 19 -12.23 -2.63 -12.84
C LEU A 19 -11.03 -2.39 -11.91
N LEU A 20 -9.97 -1.76 -12.41
CA LEU A 20 -8.79 -1.39 -11.63
C LEU A 20 -8.90 0.00 -10.99
N PHE A 21 -9.89 0.81 -11.41
CA PHE A 21 -10.13 2.17 -10.89
C PHE A 21 -10.30 2.23 -9.37
N PRO A 22 -11.00 1.31 -8.70
CA PRO A 22 -11.13 1.32 -7.24
C PRO A 22 -9.78 1.10 -6.53
N LEU A 23 -8.91 0.26 -7.10
CA LEU A 23 -7.57 -0.01 -6.56
C LEU A 23 -6.67 1.22 -6.72
N VAL A 24 -6.77 1.94 -7.84
CA VAL A 24 -6.05 3.21 -8.07
C VAL A 24 -6.64 4.34 -7.22
N SER A 25 -7.96 4.38 -7.07
CA SER A 25 -8.64 5.35 -6.20
C SER A 25 -8.33 5.14 -4.72
N SER A 26 -7.98 3.92 -4.34
CA SER A 26 -7.51 3.61 -2.98
C SER A 26 -6.03 3.95 -2.80
N ALA A 27 -5.27 4.11 -3.88
CA ALA A 27 -3.86 4.54 -3.85
C ALA A 27 -3.68 6.06 -3.80
N GLN A 28 -4.66 6.85 -4.27
CA GLN A 28 -4.67 8.33 -4.16
C GLN A 28 -5.05 8.84 -2.75
N PHE A 29 -4.87 8.00 -1.73
CA PHE A 29 -5.17 8.27 -0.34
C PHE A 29 -4.48 9.55 0.16
N GLY A 30 -5.26 10.63 0.26
CA GLY A 30 -5.03 11.76 1.17
C GLY A 30 -3.79 12.61 0.95
N ILE A 31 -3.38 12.92 -0.29
CA ILE A 31 -2.36 13.97 -0.51
C ILE A 31 -3.03 15.35 -0.39
N SER A 32 -3.11 15.86 0.84
CA SER A 32 -3.52 17.24 1.15
C SER A 32 -2.28 18.11 1.26
N ILE A 33 -1.82 18.69 0.15
CA ILE A 33 -0.72 19.67 0.17
C ILE A 33 -1.29 21.01 0.64
N ARG A 34 -1.30 21.23 1.95
CA ARG A 34 -1.46 22.57 2.52
C ARG A 34 -0.16 23.32 2.27
N TYR A 35 -0.17 24.22 1.29
CA TYR A 35 0.94 25.13 1.02
C TYR A 35 1.09 26.12 2.19
N GLY A 36 1.80 25.68 3.23
CA GLY A 36 2.37 26.57 4.24
C GLY A 36 3.53 27.34 3.63
N ARG A 37 3.70 28.59 4.07
CA ARG A 37 4.71 29.54 3.57
C ARG A 37 6.10 28.86 3.43
N PRO A 38 6.83 29.06 2.32
CA PRO A 38 8.03 28.30 1.98
C PRO A 38 9.29 28.65 2.81
N ASN A 39 9.14 29.14 4.04
CA ASN A 39 10.24 29.79 4.78
C ASN A 39 10.72 28.99 5.99
N ASP A 40 9.98 27.95 6.41
CA ASP A 40 10.29 27.19 7.61
C ASP A 40 10.90 25.83 7.24
N LEU A 41 11.99 25.43 7.90
CA LEU A 41 12.55 24.07 7.83
C LEU A 41 11.48 22.99 8.08
N ASN A 42 10.46 23.35 8.86
CA ASN A 42 9.26 22.56 9.10
C ASN A 42 8.51 22.22 7.79
N SER A 43 8.40 23.15 6.85
CA SER A 43 7.70 22.94 5.56
C SER A 43 8.37 21.86 4.71
N ILE A 44 9.70 21.80 4.71
CA ILE A 44 10.48 20.77 3.99
C ILE A 44 10.33 19.41 4.68
N LEU A 45 10.37 19.39 6.01
CA LEU A 45 10.14 18.18 6.80
C LEU A 45 8.72 17.62 6.59
N PHE A 46 7.70 18.47 6.56
CA PHE A 46 6.32 18.05 6.27
C PHE A 46 6.16 17.50 4.85
N LEU A 47 6.83 18.09 3.86
CA LEU A 47 6.81 17.58 2.49
C LEU A 47 7.49 16.20 2.43
N LEU A 48 8.64 16.04 3.10
CA LEU A 48 9.35 14.76 3.16
C LEU A 48 8.52 13.67 3.85
N ILE A 49 7.92 13.98 5.00
CA ILE A 49 7.05 13.04 5.73
C ILE A 49 5.84 12.63 4.88
N ASN A 50 5.23 13.57 4.15
CA ASN A 50 4.12 13.27 3.26
C ASN A 50 4.52 12.36 2.09
N VAL A 51 5.68 12.60 1.48
CA VAL A 51 6.20 11.73 0.41
C VAL A 51 6.48 10.33 0.94
N LEU A 52 7.13 10.22 2.10
CA LEU A 52 7.42 8.92 2.72
C LEU A 52 6.12 8.16 3.07
N ASN A 53 5.12 8.83 3.64
CA ASN A 53 3.84 8.22 3.96
C ASN A 53 3.08 7.71 2.72
N ALA A 54 3.21 8.39 1.58
CA ALA A 54 2.62 7.93 0.31
C ALA A 54 3.39 6.74 -0.30
N MET A 55 4.69 6.62 -0.04
CA MET A 55 5.52 5.52 -0.55
C MET A 55 5.28 4.20 0.19
N ILE A 56 4.99 4.25 1.49
CA ILE A 56 4.75 3.04 2.31
C ILE A 56 3.66 2.12 1.75
N PRO A 57 2.43 2.58 1.43
CA PRO A 57 1.38 1.70 0.90
C PRO A 57 1.74 1.14 -0.48
N ILE A 58 2.50 1.87 -1.30
CA ILE A 58 3.00 1.40 -2.60
C ILE A 58 4.01 0.26 -2.41
N LEU A 59 4.94 0.41 -1.47
CA LEU A 59 5.92 -0.64 -1.12
C LEU A 59 5.23 -1.90 -0.58
N ILE A 60 4.22 -1.73 0.29
CA ILE A 60 3.43 -2.86 0.81
C ILE A 60 2.67 -3.55 -0.32
N GLY A 61 2.01 -2.80 -1.21
CA GLY A 61 1.31 -3.36 -2.37
C GLY A 61 2.26 -4.15 -3.29
N LEU A 62 3.45 -3.62 -3.55
CA LEU A 62 4.46 -4.31 -4.35
C LEU A 62 5.00 -5.57 -3.66
N ALA A 63 5.22 -5.52 -2.34
CA ALA A 63 5.66 -6.67 -1.55
C ALA A 63 4.63 -7.82 -1.60
N VAL A 64 3.33 -7.51 -1.49
CA VAL A 64 2.25 -8.50 -1.62
C VAL A 64 2.21 -9.09 -3.03
N LEU A 65 2.43 -8.28 -4.06
CA LEU A 65 2.50 -8.77 -5.45
C LEU A 65 3.65 -9.77 -5.66
N LEU A 66 4.85 -9.43 -5.17
CA LEU A 66 6.03 -10.30 -5.25
C LEU A 66 5.85 -11.59 -4.42
N PHE A 67 5.16 -11.50 -3.29
CA PHE A 67 4.80 -12.66 -2.47
C PHE A 67 3.90 -13.64 -3.22
N ILE A 68 2.81 -13.13 -3.82
CA ILE A 68 1.88 -13.95 -4.61
C ILE A 68 2.62 -14.60 -5.78
N TRP A 69 3.51 -13.86 -6.47
CA TRP A 69 4.34 -14.40 -7.54
C TRP A 69 5.27 -15.53 -7.09
N GLY A 70 5.92 -15.39 -5.94
CA GLY A 70 6.76 -16.43 -5.34
C GLY A 70 5.98 -17.69 -4.97
N LEU A 71 4.77 -17.52 -4.43
CA LEU A 71 3.88 -18.62 -4.07
C LEU A 71 3.39 -19.40 -5.31
N LEU A 72 3.02 -18.70 -6.39
CA LEU A 72 2.65 -19.34 -7.65
C LEU A 72 3.80 -20.18 -8.23
N ARG A 73 5.03 -19.64 -8.22
CA ARG A 73 6.22 -20.37 -8.69
C ARG A 73 6.48 -21.64 -7.91
N TYR A 74 6.24 -21.63 -6.61
CA TYR A 74 6.36 -22.82 -5.77
C TYR A 74 5.31 -23.87 -6.10
N TYR A 75 4.06 -23.45 -6.26
CA TYR A 75 2.98 -24.37 -6.61
C TYR A 75 3.19 -25.03 -7.97
N MET A 76 3.75 -24.29 -8.95
CA MET A 76 4.05 -24.80 -10.29
C MET A 76 5.35 -25.65 -10.36
N SER A 77 6.10 -25.80 -9.27
CA SER A 77 7.37 -26.52 -9.26
C SER A 77 7.18 -28.01 -8.93
N ASP A 78 7.28 -28.88 -9.95
CA ASP A 78 7.06 -30.33 -9.81
C ASP A 78 8.33 -31.16 -9.52
N ASN A 79 9.53 -30.59 -9.72
CA ASN A 79 10.79 -31.31 -9.49
C ASN A 79 11.31 -31.15 -8.06
N GLN A 80 11.85 -32.23 -7.48
CA GLN A 80 12.30 -32.26 -6.08
C GLN A 80 13.42 -31.24 -5.77
N ASN A 81 14.29 -30.96 -6.75
CA ASN A 81 15.35 -29.94 -6.64
C ASN A 81 14.79 -28.51 -6.74
N THR A 82 13.87 -28.25 -7.67
CA THR A 82 13.26 -26.91 -7.82
C THR A 82 12.32 -26.60 -6.67
N LYS A 83 11.69 -27.61 -6.06
CA LYS A 83 10.83 -27.47 -4.90
C LYS A 83 11.62 -26.98 -3.67
N LYS A 84 12.81 -27.53 -3.40
CA LYS A 84 13.67 -27.06 -2.30
C LYS A 84 14.09 -25.60 -2.47
N GLU A 85 14.42 -25.21 -3.69
CA GLU A 85 14.83 -23.84 -4.02
C GLU A 85 13.65 -22.86 -3.92
N ALA A 86 12.47 -23.27 -4.39
CA ALA A 86 11.24 -22.51 -4.27
C ALA A 86 10.77 -22.37 -2.80
N VAL A 87 10.92 -23.39 -1.95
CA VAL A 87 10.69 -23.26 -0.50
C VAL A 87 11.63 -22.22 0.10
N ARG A 88 12.90 -22.20 -0.29
CA ARG A 88 13.89 -21.23 0.21
C ARG A 88 13.47 -19.80 -0.14
N ILE A 89 13.04 -19.57 -1.38
CA ILE A 89 12.54 -18.27 -1.85
C ILE A 89 11.28 -17.83 -1.10
N ILE A 90 10.31 -18.74 -0.88
CA ILE A 90 9.13 -18.42 -0.06
C ILE A 90 9.53 -18.08 1.36
N GLY A 91 10.45 -18.83 1.96
CA GLY A 91 10.94 -18.57 3.32
C GLY A 91 11.45 -17.15 3.49
N TYR A 92 12.28 -16.67 2.55
CA TYR A 92 12.75 -15.27 2.57
C TYR A 92 11.62 -14.25 2.34
N GLY A 93 10.62 -14.59 1.53
CA GLY A 93 9.43 -13.76 1.31
C GLY A 93 8.56 -13.62 2.56
N VAL A 94 8.25 -14.74 3.23
CA VAL A 94 7.46 -14.77 4.47
C VAL A 94 8.16 -13.98 5.58
N VAL A 95 9.46 -14.18 5.76
CA VAL A 95 10.24 -13.46 6.78
C VAL A 95 10.23 -11.95 6.52
N SER A 96 10.38 -11.51 5.27
CA SER A 96 10.34 -10.07 4.93
C SER A 96 8.99 -9.44 5.28
N ILE A 97 7.88 -10.11 4.96
CA ILE A 97 6.54 -9.60 5.25
C ILE A 97 6.28 -9.61 6.75
N PHE A 98 6.68 -10.67 7.44
CA PHE A 98 6.53 -10.79 8.89
C PHE A 98 7.22 -9.64 9.63
N VAL A 99 8.47 -9.32 9.28
CA VAL A 99 9.20 -8.20 9.88
C VAL A 99 8.51 -6.87 9.59
N MET A 100 8.09 -6.64 8.35
CA MET A 100 7.44 -5.38 7.95
C MET A 100 6.11 -5.15 8.68
N VAL A 101 5.28 -6.18 8.79
CA VAL A 101 3.98 -6.12 9.49
C VAL A 101 4.17 -6.05 11.01
N SER A 102 5.14 -6.78 11.56
CA SER A 102 5.43 -6.79 13.00
C SER A 102 5.89 -5.43 13.51
N LEU A 103 6.77 -4.75 12.76
CA LEU A 103 7.20 -3.39 13.09
C LEU A 103 6.03 -2.39 13.07
N TRP A 104 5.18 -2.45 12.04
CA TRP A 104 4.00 -1.58 11.97
C TRP A 104 2.98 -1.88 13.07
N GLY A 105 2.75 -3.17 13.38
CA GLY A 105 1.87 -3.58 14.47
C GLY A 105 2.38 -3.12 15.84
N LEU A 106 3.69 -3.21 16.07
CA LEU A 106 4.32 -2.76 17.31
C LEU A 106 4.30 -1.24 17.45
N VAL A 107 4.63 -0.50 16.38
CA VAL A 107 4.50 0.96 16.35
C VAL A 107 3.05 1.36 16.63
N ASN A 108 2.08 0.64 16.05
CA ASN A 108 0.67 0.89 16.28
C ASN A 108 0.26 0.67 17.74
N LEU A 109 0.70 -0.43 18.32
CA LEU A 109 0.46 -0.77 19.72
C LEU A 109 1.05 0.29 20.67
N ILE A 110 2.27 0.73 20.42
CA ILE A 110 2.93 1.77 21.23
C ILE A 110 2.20 3.09 21.08
N GLY A 111 1.81 3.48 19.86
CA GLY A 111 1.04 4.71 19.64
C GLY A 111 -0.30 4.71 20.38
N TYR A 112 -1.01 3.58 20.41
CA TYR A 112 -2.22 3.45 21.24
C TYR A 112 -1.92 3.54 22.73
N SER A 113 -0.88 2.86 23.21
CA SER A 113 -0.53 2.86 24.64
C SER A 113 -0.11 4.24 25.16
N LEU A 114 0.51 5.05 24.31
CA LEU A 114 0.95 6.41 24.62
C LEU A 114 -0.06 7.47 24.18
N ASN A 115 -1.24 7.05 23.69
CA ASN A 115 -2.29 7.91 23.15
C ASN A 115 -1.78 8.90 22.08
N LEU A 116 -0.78 8.48 21.30
CA LEU A 116 -0.18 9.24 20.21
C LEU A 116 -0.98 8.98 18.93
N ASN A 117 -1.41 10.05 18.24
CA ASN A 117 -2.02 9.92 16.93
C ASN A 117 -0.93 9.62 15.88
N ILE A 118 -0.65 8.34 15.72
CA ILE A 118 0.33 7.79 14.77
C ILE A 118 -0.29 7.48 13.39
N ASN A 119 -1.62 7.44 13.29
CA ASN A 119 -2.38 7.25 12.06
C ASN A 119 -2.87 8.61 11.52
N GLY A 120 -1.94 9.54 11.30
CA GLY A 120 -2.21 10.92 10.88
C GLY A 120 -2.81 11.10 9.49
N SER A 121 -3.09 10.01 8.77
CA SER A 121 -3.85 10.01 7.53
C SER A 121 -4.68 8.73 7.44
N GLY A 122 -6.00 8.88 7.68
CA GLY A 122 -7.10 8.27 6.93
C GLY A 122 -7.49 6.78 7.10
N TRP A 123 -6.92 5.97 7.98
CA TRP A 123 -7.50 4.65 8.28
C TRP A 123 -8.02 4.61 9.70
N GLY A 124 -9.30 4.99 9.82
CA GLY A 124 -10.18 4.77 10.96
C GLY A 124 -9.64 5.24 12.31
N ASN A 125 -9.85 6.52 12.65
CA ASN A 125 -9.98 7.07 14.02
C ASN A 125 -10.29 8.59 13.96
N THR A 126 -11.36 9.00 13.26
CA THR A 126 -11.95 10.32 13.55
C THR A 126 -12.79 10.18 14.80
N LEU A 127 -12.20 10.40 15.97
CA LEU A 127 -12.99 10.65 17.16
C LEU A 127 -13.92 11.84 16.84
N PRO A 128 -15.25 11.67 16.84
CA PRO A 128 -16.14 12.81 16.71
C PRO A 128 -15.80 13.80 17.83
N PRO A 129 -15.77 15.11 17.56
CA PRO A 129 -15.49 16.09 18.59
C PRO A 129 -16.52 15.89 19.72
N LYS A 130 -16.02 15.60 20.94
CA LYS A 130 -16.84 15.56 22.13
C LYS A 130 -17.48 16.94 22.28
N ARG A 131 -18.73 17.06 21.85
CA ARG A 131 -19.53 18.26 22.04
C ARG A 131 -19.70 18.39 23.55
N ILE A 132 -18.88 19.23 24.17
CA ILE A 132 -19.15 19.70 25.53
C ILE A 132 -20.42 20.55 25.38
N GLN A 133 -21.56 19.93 25.63
CA GLN A 133 -22.82 20.61 25.90
C GLN A 133 -22.67 21.19 27.30
N ILE A 134 -22.42 22.48 27.39
CA ILE A 134 -22.70 23.27 28.59
C ILE A 134 -23.94 24.10 28.28
#